data_AF-A0A2E1MC68-F1
#
_entry.id   AF-A0A2E1MC68-F1
#
_cell.length_a   1.000
_cell.length_b   1.000
_cell.length_c   1.000
_cell.angle_alpha   90.00
_cell.angle_beta   90.00
_cell.angle_gamma   90.00
#
_symmetry.space_group_name_H-M   'P 1'
#
loop_
_entity.id
_entity.type
_entity.pdbx_description
1 polymer ?
#
loop_
_entity_poly.entity_id
_entity_poly.type
_entity_poly.pdbx_seq_one_letter_code
_entity_poly.pdbx_strand_id
1 'polypeptide(L)' 'MPWGYHCIPFVTALLGLLIGDYLVSSLGPMANTVFPPTTMIIGGYAGLVILGEVSDRMVD' A
#
# COMPACT_ATOMS: atom_id res chain seq x y z
N MET A 1 4.36 -15.53 15.66
CA MET A 1 5.52 -14.71 15.22
C MET A 1 5.02 -13.29 14.96
N PRO A 2 5.29 -12.32 15.85
CA PRO A 2 4.86 -10.93 15.70
C PRO A 2 5.40 -10.28 14.41
N TRP A 3 6.46 -10.83 13.84
CA TRP A 3 7.10 -10.32 12.63
C TRP A 3 6.20 -10.32 11.39
N GLY A 4 5.17 -11.17 11.33
CA GLY A 4 4.23 -11.21 10.21
C GLY A 4 3.42 -9.91 10.05
N TYR A 5 3.19 -9.17 11.13
CA TYR A 5 2.49 -7.88 11.07
C TYR A 5 3.31 -6.80 10.34
N HIS A 6 4.64 -6.92 10.34
CA HIS A 6 5.48 -6.03 9.53
C HIS A 6 5.31 -6.22 8.03
N CYS A 7 4.66 -7.30 7.57
CA CYS A 7 4.32 -7.48 6.17
C CYS A 7 3.10 -6.65 5.74
N ILE A 8 2.29 -6.14 6.68
CA ILE A 8 1.07 -5.38 6.36
C ILE A 8 1.37 -4.19 5.42
N PRO A 9 2.34 -3.29 5.72
CA PRO A 9 2.66 -2.17 4.83
C PRO A 9 3.13 -2.60 3.44
N PHE A 10 3.83 -3.73 3.33
CA PHE A 10 4.30 -4.24 2.04
C PHE A 10 3.17 -4.80 1.20
N VAL A 11 2.26 -5.56 1.81
CA VAL A 11 1.09 -6.11 1.12
C VAL A 11 0.16 -4.99 0.66
N THR A 12 -0.10 -4.00 1.51
CA THR A 12 -0.96 -2.87 1.12
C THR A 12 -0.31 -1.97 0.08
N ALA A 13 1.01 -1.77 0.12
CA ALA A 13 1.75 -1.06 -0.93
C ALA A 13 1.68 -1.80 -2.28
N LEU A 14 1.87 -3.13 -2.27
CA LEU A 14 1.76 -3.95 -3.47
C LEU A 14 0.35 -3.90 -4.07
N LEU A 15 -0.68 -4.00 -3.22
CA LEU A 15 -2.07 -3.84 -3.68
C LEU A 15 -2.32 -2.45 -4.27
N GLY A 16 -1.81 -1.39 -3.62
CA GLY A 16 -1.88 -0.03 -4.13
C GLY A 16 -1.25 0.11 -5.51
N LEU A 17 -0.05 -0.46 -5.71
CA LEU A 17 0.65 -0.49 -6.99
C LEU A 17 -0.17 -1.19 -8.08
N LEU A 18 -0.64 -2.41 -7.81
CA LEU A 18 -1.39 -3.21 -8.77
C LEU A 18 -2.70 -2.55 -9.18
N ILE A 19 -3.42 -1.95 -8.22
CA ILE A 19 -4.64 -1.21 -8.49
C ILE A 19 -4.32 0.04 -9.31
N GLY A 20 -3.28 0.79 -8.93
CA GLY A 20 -2.85 1.98 -9.66
C GLY A 20 -2.51 1.69 -11.11
N ASP A 21 -1.71 0.65 -11.36
CA ASP A 21 -1.34 0.17 -12.68
C ASP A 21 -2.56 -0.22 -13.51
N TYR A 22 -3.45 -1.03 -12.94
CA TYR A 22 -4.69 -1.44 -13.60
C TYR A 22 -5.54 -0.23 -14.03
N LEU A 23 -5.71 0.76 -13.14
CA LEU A 23 -6.54 1.94 -13.38
C LEU A 23 -6.01 2.85 -14.50
N VAL A 24 -4.70 2.87 -14.74
CA VAL A 24 -4.09 3.76 -15.74
C VAL A 24 -3.54 3.03 -16.97
N SER A 25 -3.68 1.71 -17.03
CA SER A 25 -3.18 0.84 -18.10
C SER A 25 -3.60 1.27 -19.51
N SER A 26 -4.76 1.90 -19.68
CA SER A 26 -5.27 2.39 -20.96
C SER A 26 -4.97 3.88 -21.24
N LEU A 27 -4.24 4.56 -20.34
CA LEU A 27 -3.93 5.99 -20.44
C LEU A 27 -2.56 6.23 -21.11
N GLY A 28 -2.16 7.50 -21.21
CA GLY A 28 -0.88 7.89 -21.80
C GLY A 28 0.35 7.55 -20.94
N PRO A 29 1.58 7.68 -21.50
CA PRO A 29 2.82 7.31 -20.81
C PRO A 29 3.05 8.05 -19.49
N MET A 30 2.64 9.31 -19.42
CA MET A 30 2.76 10.12 -18.21
C MET A 30 1.94 9.55 -17.04
N ALA A 31 0.70 9.14 -17.30
CA ALA A 31 -0.17 8.57 -16.27
C ALA A 31 0.38 7.22 -15.77
N ASN A 32 0.80 6.35 -16.69
CA ASN A 32 1.43 5.07 -16.37
C ASN A 32 2.72 5.18 -15.56
N THR A 33 3.44 6.31 -15.67
CA THR A 33 4.70 6.51 -14.94
C THR A 33 4.48 7.07 -13.54
N VAL A 34 3.47 7.94 -13.35
CA VAL A 34 3.29 8.69 -12.09
C VAL A 34 2.26 8.02 -11.17
N PHE A 35 1.20 7.48 -11.72
CA PHE A 35 0.05 7.03 -10.93
C PHE A 35 0.33 5.73 -10.15
N PRO A 36 0.93 4.68 -10.75
CA PRO A 36 1.25 3.45 -10.03
C PRO A 36 2.21 3.65 -8.84
N PRO A 37 3.34 4.38 -8.93
CA PRO A 37 4.19 4.61 -7.76
C PRO A 37 3.52 5.50 -6.71
N THR A 38 2.67 6.46 -7.11
CA THR A 38 1.94 7.30 -6.14
C THR A 38 0.95 6.48 -5.33
N THR A 39 0.18 5.61 -5.99
CA THR A 39 -0.78 4.70 -5.35
C THR A 39 -0.09 3.65 -4.48
N MET A 40 1.11 3.17 -4.86
CA MET A 40 1.96 2.34 -4.00
C MET A 40 2.34 3.05 -2.69
N ILE A 41 2.76 4.32 -2.75
CA ILE A 41 3.10 5.12 -1.55
C ILE A 41 1.89 5.26 -0.64
N ILE A 42 0.72 5.58 -1.20
CA ILE A 42 -0.54 5.69 -0.46
C ILE A 42 -0.90 4.35 0.20
N GLY A 43 -0.78 3.24 -0.55
CA GLY A 43 -1.02 1.88 -0.02
C GLY A 43 -0.08 1.52 1.13
N GLY A 44 1.21 1.85 1.01
CA GLY A 44 2.19 1.64 2.09
C GLY A 44 1.86 2.44 3.34
N TYR A 45 1.50 3.72 3.18
CA TYR A 45 1.06 4.55 4.29
C TYR A 45 -0.19 4.00 4.98
N ALA A 46 -1.20 3.59 4.21
CA ALA A 46 -2.41 2.96 4.76
C ALA A 46 -2.09 1.69 5.58
N GLY A 47 -1.13 0.88 5.13
CA GLY A 47 -0.68 -0.29 5.88
C GLY A 47 0.05 0.06 7.18
N LEU A 48 0.78 1.17 7.25
CA LEU A 48 1.36 1.67 8.50
C LEU A 48 0.27 2.11 9.50
N VAL A 49 -0.79 2.76 9.02
CA VAL A 49 -1.95 3.12 9.86
C VAL A 49 -2.62 1.86 10.41
N ILE A 50 -2.86 0.85 9.56
CA ILE A 50 -3.44 -0.43 9.99
C ILE A 50 -2.53 -1.12 11.02
N LEU A 51 -1.22 -1.13 10.80
CA LEU A 51 -0.26 -1.71 11.73
C LEU A 51 -0.28 -0.98 13.09
N GLY A 52 -0.42 0.35 13.09
CA GLY A 52 -0.59 1.14 14.31
C GLY A 52 -1.82 0.72 15.11
N GLU A 53 -2.98 0.65 14.46
CA GLU A 53 -4.24 0.21 15.08
C GLU A 53 -4.16 -1.22 15.65
N VAL A 54 -3.48 -2.12 14.94
CA VAL A 54 -3.25 -3.50 15.43
C VAL A 54 -2.32 -3.50 16.64
N SER A 55 -1.27 -2.68 16.61
CA SER A 55 -0.33 -2.55 17.72
C SER A 55 -1.03 -2.04 18.98
N ASP A 56 -1.84 -0.98 18.88
CA ASP A 56 -2.53 -0.37 20.01
C ASP A 56 -3.48 -1.37 20.69
N ARG A 57 -4.24 -2.14 19.90
CA ARG A 57 -5.15 -3.19 20.40
C ARG A 57 -4.45 -4.38 21.07
N MET A 58 -3.15 -4.57 20.87
CA MET A 58 -2.38 -5.62 21.55
C MET A 58 -1.76 -5.15 22.86
N VAL A 59 -1.72 -3.84 23.09
CA VAL A 59 -1.21 -3.24 24.34
C VAL A 59 -2.30 -3.18 25.41
N ASP A 60 -3.57 -3.08 25.01
CA ASP A 60 -4.77 -3.19 25.86
C ASP A 60 -5.10 -4.66 26.25
#